data_AF-A0A0B4H2F3-F1
#
_entry.id   AF-A0A0B4H2F3-F1
#
_cell.length_a   1.000
_cell.length_b   1.000
_cell.length_c   1.000
_cell.angle_alpha   90.00
_cell.angle_beta   90.00
_cell.angle_gamma   90.00
#
_symmetry.space_group_name_H-M   'P 1'
#
loop_
_entity.id
_entity.type
_entity.pdbx_description
1 polymer ?
#
loop_
_entity_poly.entity_id
_entity_poly.type
_entity_poly.pdbx_seq_one_letter_code
_entity_poly.pdbx_strand_id
1 'polypeptide(L)'
;MLGQAKILALTFATAGTVSAVGNAVVKNNCDFPVTVWSVGSQVSNPNTLQTGQAYWEPFAYDPKTGGRALKITREPDGLYTGKPQTIFAYNLKDGTVWYDLSDVFGDAFAGRKLVEASADASCPRIEWSNGIPPAGSQVKNCRNSADVTLTLCSN
;
A
#
# COMPACT_ATOMS: atom_id res chain seq x y z
N MET A 1 27.16 -30.83 58.28
CA MET A 1 25.83 -31.21 57.76
C MET A 1 25.34 -30.09 56.86
N LEU A 2 24.63 -30.49 55.79
CA LEU A 2 24.26 -29.81 54.55
C LEU A 2 23.93 -28.30 54.62
N GLY A 3 24.39 -27.58 53.59
CA GLY A 3 24.10 -26.18 53.32
C GLY A 3 22.71 -25.93 52.71
N GLN A 4 22.33 -24.66 52.72
CA GLN A 4 21.07 -24.16 52.18
C GLN A 4 21.39 -23.04 51.18
N ALA A 5 21.43 -23.37 49.89
CA ALA A 5 21.48 -22.38 48.82
C ALA A 5 20.05 -21.93 48.50
N LYS A 6 19.74 -20.65 48.75
CA LYS A 6 18.46 -20.05 48.36
C LYS A 6 18.49 -19.75 46.86
N ILE A 7 17.73 -20.50 46.07
CA ILE A 7 17.55 -20.26 44.65
C ILE A 7 16.52 -19.14 44.48
N LEU A 8 16.95 -17.97 44.00
CA LEU A 8 16.04 -16.95 43.47
C LEU A 8 15.63 -17.35 42.05
N ALA A 9 14.35 -17.63 41.84
CA ALA A 9 13.79 -17.82 40.50
C ALA A 9 13.58 -16.46 39.84
N LEU A 10 14.38 -16.15 38.81
CA LEU A 10 14.16 -15.01 37.92
C LEU A 10 13.16 -15.43 36.83
N THR A 11 11.93 -14.94 36.93
CA THR A 11 10.94 -15.06 35.85
C THR A 11 11.26 -14.04 34.75
N PHE A 12 11.82 -14.49 33.64
CA PHE A 12 11.92 -13.69 32.42
C PHE A 12 10.54 -13.62 31.76
N ALA A 13 9.89 -12.46 31.84
CA ALA A 13 8.71 -12.18 31.02
C ALA A 13 9.15 -12.06 29.56
N THR A 14 8.74 -13.00 28.71
CA THR A 14 8.92 -12.89 27.26
C THR A 14 8.00 -11.80 26.74
N ALA A 15 8.53 -10.61 26.45
CA ALA A 15 7.81 -9.59 25.71
C ALA A 15 7.50 -10.14 24.31
N GLY A 16 6.23 -10.39 24.00
CA GLY A 16 5.81 -10.76 22.66
C GLY A 16 6.14 -9.63 21.69
N THR A 17 6.84 -9.92 20.61
CA THR A 17 7.07 -8.96 19.53
C THR A 17 5.74 -8.75 18.80
N VAL A 18 5.07 -7.62 19.06
CA VAL A 18 3.99 -7.16 18.18
C VAL A 18 4.64 -6.84 16.83
N SER A 19 4.43 -7.69 15.83
CA SER A 19 4.82 -7.36 14.45
C SER A 19 3.90 -6.23 13.99
N ALA A 20 4.46 -5.03 13.79
CA ALA A 20 3.70 -3.94 13.20
C ALA A 20 3.32 -4.33 11.76
N VAL A 21 2.04 -4.17 11.43
CA VAL A 21 1.56 -4.33 10.06
C VAL A 21 2.01 -3.11 9.26
N GLY A 22 2.57 -3.33 8.08
CA GLY A 22 2.98 -2.28 7.14
C GLY A 22 1.79 -1.55 6.51
N ASN A 23 2.10 -0.65 5.60
CA ASN A 23 1.15 0.28 4.99
C ASN A 23 1.07 0.13 3.47
N ALA A 24 -0.11 0.42 2.93
CA ALA A 24 -0.28 0.78 1.54
C ALA A 24 0.04 2.27 1.39
N VAL A 25 1.02 2.62 0.56
CA VAL A 25 1.53 4.00 0.42
C VAL A 25 1.41 4.45 -1.03
N VAL A 26 0.95 5.69 -1.23
CA VAL A 26 1.02 6.39 -2.52
C VAL A 26 1.95 7.58 -2.37
N LYS A 27 3.04 7.59 -3.13
CA LYS A 27 4.02 8.67 -3.14
C LYS A 27 3.93 9.45 -4.45
N ASN A 28 3.65 10.76 -4.35
CA ASN A 28 3.60 11.62 -5.52
C ASN A 28 4.98 12.24 -5.82
N ASN A 29 5.71 11.72 -6.81
CA ASN A 29 6.92 12.38 -7.34
C ASN A 29 6.66 13.16 -8.63
N CYS A 30 5.40 13.29 -9.05
CA CYS A 30 5.04 14.06 -10.22
C CYS A 30 5.21 15.57 -9.98
N ASP A 31 5.37 16.32 -11.06
CA ASP A 31 5.43 17.79 -11.10
C ASP A 31 4.04 18.46 -11.00
N PHE A 32 3.00 17.69 -10.66
CA PHE A 32 1.63 18.15 -10.49
C PHE A 32 0.97 17.47 -9.28
N PRO A 33 -0.06 18.10 -8.68
CA PRO A 33 -0.82 17.48 -7.60
C PRO A 33 -1.68 16.32 -8.12
N VAL A 34 -1.93 15.35 -7.25
CA VAL A 34 -2.85 14.23 -7.47
C VAL A 34 -3.81 14.12 -6.28
N THR A 35 -4.93 13.43 -6.44
CA THR A 35 -5.87 13.19 -5.34
C THR A 35 -6.05 11.69 -5.13
N VAL A 36 -5.99 11.26 -3.86
CA VAL A 36 -6.07 9.86 -3.44
C VAL A 36 -7.30 9.65 -2.56
N TRP A 37 -8.02 8.57 -2.80
CA TRP A 37 -9.09 8.07 -1.94
C TRP A 37 -8.81 6.63 -1.54
N SER A 38 -9.01 6.29 -0.27
CA SER A 38 -9.16 4.90 0.15
C SER A 38 -10.61 4.48 -0.10
N VAL A 39 -10.79 3.43 -0.91
CA VAL A 39 -12.09 2.88 -1.27
C VAL A 39 -12.19 1.43 -0.81
N GLY A 40 -13.07 1.16 0.15
CA GLY A 40 -13.49 -0.17 0.56
C GLY A 40 -15.00 -0.22 0.74
N SER A 41 -15.47 -0.75 1.87
CA SER A 41 -16.87 -0.63 2.30
C SER A 41 -17.34 0.81 2.54
N GLN A 42 -16.39 1.73 2.74
CA GLN A 42 -16.58 3.17 2.79
C GLN A 42 -15.55 3.85 1.88
N VAL A 43 -15.87 5.07 1.45
CA VAL A 43 -14.95 5.93 0.71
C VAL A 43 -14.43 7.00 1.65
N SER A 44 -13.11 7.18 1.73
CA SER A 44 -12.49 8.24 2.52
C SER A 44 -12.80 9.62 1.94
N ASN A 45 -12.51 10.68 2.71
CA ASN A 45 -12.37 12.02 2.14
C ASN A 45 -11.23 12.05 1.10
N PRO A 46 -11.27 12.96 0.11
CA PRO A 46 -10.16 13.17 -0.83
C PRO A 46 -8.89 13.62 -0.11
N ASN A 47 -7.75 13.07 -0.51
CA ASN A 47 -6.42 13.48 -0.03
C ASN A 47 -5.60 14.00 -1.21
N THR A 48 -5.52 15.32 -1.36
CA THR A 48 -4.68 15.93 -2.41
C THR A 48 -3.22 15.94 -1.98
N LEU A 49 -2.37 15.31 -2.78
CA LEU A 49 -0.93 15.23 -2.60
C LEU A 49 -0.23 16.18 -3.55
N GLN A 50 0.42 17.19 -3.01
CA GLN A 50 1.39 18.01 -3.74
C GLN A 50 2.65 17.18 -4.09
N THR A 51 3.50 17.72 -4.96
CA THR A 51 4.79 17.10 -5.29
C THR A 51 5.59 16.80 -4.03
N GLY A 52 6.12 15.58 -3.94
CA GLY A 52 6.89 15.08 -2.81
C GLY A 52 6.05 14.64 -1.60
N GLN A 53 4.73 14.80 -1.61
CA GLN A 53 3.86 14.31 -0.54
C GLN A 53 3.48 12.85 -0.73
N ALA A 54 3.00 12.22 0.36
CA ALA A 54 2.53 10.85 0.35
C ALA A 54 1.21 10.71 1.13
N TYR A 55 0.41 9.76 0.69
CA TYR A 55 -0.70 9.18 1.45
C TYR A 55 -0.33 7.76 1.85
N TRP A 56 -0.88 7.28 2.95
CA TRP A 56 -0.63 5.98 3.54
C TRP A 56 -1.79 5.56 4.44
N GLU A 57 -2.06 4.25 4.45
CA GLU A 57 -2.93 3.62 5.43
C GLU A 57 -2.39 2.23 5.78
N PRO A 58 -2.62 1.73 7.00
CA PRO A 58 -2.19 0.38 7.37
C PRO A 58 -2.90 -0.66 6.50
N PHE A 59 -2.20 -1.75 6.18
CA PHE A 59 -2.87 -2.86 5.53
C PHE A 59 -4.01 -3.39 6.40
N ALA A 60 -5.11 -3.72 5.75
CA ALA A 60 -6.37 -4.06 6.37
C ALA A 60 -7.12 -5.06 5.50
N TYR A 61 -7.91 -5.90 6.16
CA TYR A 61 -8.96 -6.67 5.54
C TYR A 61 -10.26 -5.86 5.64
N ASP A 62 -10.92 -5.58 4.51
CA ASP A 62 -12.29 -5.07 4.54
C ASP A 62 -13.27 -6.25 4.51
N PRO A 63 -14.14 -6.42 5.52
CA PRO A 63 -15.01 -7.59 5.61
C PRO A 63 -16.12 -7.64 4.55
N LYS A 64 -16.42 -6.53 3.86
CA LYS A 64 -17.46 -6.48 2.81
C LYS A 64 -16.86 -6.60 1.41
N THR A 65 -15.76 -5.91 1.15
CA THR A 65 -15.13 -5.87 -0.18
C THR A 65 -13.94 -6.84 -0.31
N GLY A 66 -13.47 -7.40 0.80
CA GLY A 66 -12.32 -8.31 0.84
C GLY A 66 -10.96 -7.61 0.85
N GLY A 67 -10.92 -6.30 0.58
CA GLY A 67 -9.72 -5.47 0.47
C GLY A 67 -10.07 -4.00 0.26
N ARG A 68 -9.07 -3.16 0.05
CA ARG A 68 -9.22 -1.74 -0.26
C ARG A 68 -8.52 -1.38 -1.57
N ALA A 69 -8.93 -0.27 -2.15
CA ALA A 69 -8.33 0.31 -3.32
C ALA A 69 -7.99 1.78 -3.04
N LEU A 70 -6.70 2.11 -3.11
CA LEU A 70 -6.24 3.48 -3.21
C LEU A 70 -6.44 3.92 -4.65
N LYS A 71 -7.44 4.77 -4.89
CA LYS A 71 -7.75 5.32 -6.21
C LYS A 71 -7.11 6.69 -6.36
N ILE A 72 -6.41 6.91 -7.47
CA ILE A 72 -5.64 8.12 -7.74
C ILE A 72 -6.12 8.77 -9.03
N THR A 73 -6.49 10.05 -8.96
CA THR A 73 -6.79 10.88 -10.12
C THR A 73 -5.90 12.13 -10.13
N ARG A 74 -5.79 12.80 -11.27
CA ARG A 74 -5.15 14.12 -11.36
C ARG A 74 -6.10 15.23 -10.94
N GLU A 75 -7.38 15.09 -11.28
CA GLU A 75 -8.43 16.02 -10.94
C GLU A 75 -8.93 15.83 -9.50
N PRO A 76 -9.15 16.91 -8.72
CA PRO A 76 -9.59 16.81 -7.33
C PRO A 76 -10.92 16.08 -7.07
N ASP A 77 -11.81 16.02 -8.06
CA ASP A 77 -13.11 15.36 -7.98
C ASP A 77 -13.20 14.12 -8.91
N GLY A 78 -12.06 13.68 -9.45
CA GLY A 78 -11.97 12.69 -10.53
C GLY A 78 -12.61 11.33 -10.20
N LEU A 79 -12.68 10.96 -8.92
CA LEU A 79 -13.37 9.77 -8.45
C LEU A 79 -14.86 9.76 -8.86
N TYR A 80 -15.50 10.92 -8.88
CA TYR A 80 -16.95 11.06 -9.10
C TYR A 80 -17.32 11.62 -10.47
N THR A 81 -16.35 12.18 -11.20
CA THR A 81 -16.56 12.83 -12.51
C THR A 81 -16.10 11.99 -13.70
N GLY A 82 -15.76 10.72 -13.47
CA GLY A 82 -15.37 9.79 -14.54
C GLY A 82 -14.01 10.09 -15.17
N LYS A 83 -13.12 10.75 -14.42
CA LYS A 83 -11.74 10.98 -14.85
C LYS A 83 -10.91 9.71 -14.78
N PRO A 84 -9.83 9.59 -15.57
CA PRO A 84 -8.87 8.48 -15.48
C PRO A 84 -8.46 8.21 -14.02
N GLN A 85 -8.49 6.95 -13.61
CA GLN A 85 -8.13 6.52 -12.26
C GLN A 85 -7.10 5.42 -12.33
N THR A 86 -5.92 5.65 -11.78
CA THR A 86 -5.00 4.55 -11.43
C THR A 86 -5.38 4.02 -10.06
N ILE A 87 -5.35 2.70 -9.90
CA ILE A 87 -5.85 1.99 -8.74
C ILE A 87 -4.73 1.12 -8.21
N PHE A 88 -4.32 1.37 -6.97
CA PHE A 88 -3.53 0.44 -6.15
C PHE A 88 -4.51 -0.30 -5.25
N ALA A 89 -4.81 -1.55 -5.59
CA ALA A 89 -5.64 -2.43 -4.76
C ALA A 89 -4.77 -3.28 -3.84
N TYR A 90 -5.26 -3.52 -2.63
CA TYR A 90 -4.64 -4.45 -1.70
C TYR A 90 -5.66 -5.20 -0.85
N ASN A 91 -5.27 -6.38 -0.37
CA ASN A 91 -5.95 -7.04 0.74
C ASN A 91 -4.96 -7.69 1.70
N LEU A 92 -5.35 -7.78 2.97
CA LEU A 92 -4.58 -8.46 4.00
C LEU A 92 -5.30 -9.73 4.43
N LYS A 93 -4.60 -10.87 4.41
CA LYS A 93 -5.10 -12.13 4.95
C LYS A 93 -3.95 -12.98 5.47
N ASP A 94 -4.10 -13.52 6.69
CA ASP A 94 -3.16 -14.48 7.29
C ASP A 94 -1.67 -14.02 7.22
N GLY A 95 -1.42 -12.74 7.50
CA GLY A 95 -0.07 -12.14 7.48
C GLY A 95 0.51 -11.88 6.09
N THR A 96 -0.26 -12.12 5.03
CA THR A 96 0.11 -11.87 3.64
C THR A 96 -0.70 -10.71 3.09
N VAL A 97 -0.02 -9.74 2.48
CA VAL A 97 -0.67 -8.71 1.66
C VAL A 97 -0.61 -9.13 0.20
N TRP A 98 -1.73 -9.07 -0.51
CA TRP A 98 -1.74 -9.10 -1.97
C TRP A 98 -2.01 -7.71 -2.47
N TYR A 99 -1.37 -7.36 -3.58
CA TYR A 99 -1.48 -6.04 -4.20
C TYR A 99 -1.40 -6.14 -5.71
N ASP A 100 -2.08 -5.19 -6.37
CA ASP A 100 -2.09 -5.03 -7.81
C ASP A 100 -2.28 -3.57 -8.22
N LEU A 101 -1.84 -3.28 -9.45
CA LEU A 101 -2.16 -2.05 -10.15
C LEU A 101 -3.15 -2.33 -11.28
N SER A 102 -4.13 -1.45 -11.39
CA SER A 102 -5.06 -1.38 -12.53
C SER A 102 -5.45 0.07 -12.80
N ASP A 103 -6.13 0.32 -13.91
CA ASP A 103 -6.75 1.60 -14.17
C ASP A 103 -8.14 1.45 -14.80
N VAL A 104 -8.90 2.54 -14.73
CA VAL A 104 -10.22 2.66 -15.32
C VAL A 104 -10.40 4.07 -15.87
N PHE A 105 -11.27 4.21 -16.87
CA PHE A 105 -11.59 5.50 -17.50
C PHE A 105 -10.39 6.18 -18.18
N GLY A 106 -9.32 5.42 -18.46
CA GLY A 106 -8.12 5.85 -19.20
C GLY A 106 -6.85 5.87 -18.34
N ASP A 107 -5.75 6.26 -18.98
CA ASP A 107 -4.41 6.18 -18.41
C ASP A 107 -3.98 7.52 -17.76
N ALA A 108 -4.27 7.69 -16.45
CA ALA A 108 -4.04 8.96 -15.75
C ALA A 108 -2.58 9.45 -15.79
N PHE A 109 -1.63 8.52 -15.92
CA PHE A 109 -0.19 8.77 -15.87
C PHE A 109 0.54 8.35 -17.17
N ALA A 110 -0.16 8.28 -18.31
CA ALA A 110 0.50 7.98 -19.58
C ALA A 110 1.72 8.89 -19.82
N GLY A 111 2.85 8.27 -20.19
CA GLY A 111 4.15 8.90 -20.32
C GLY A 111 4.93 9.09 -19.01
N ARG A 112 4.40 8.65 -17.86
CA ARG A 112 5.05 8.77 -16.54
C ARG A 112 5.15 7.38 -15.90
N LYS A 113 6.38 6.91 -15.67
CA LYS A 113 6.62 5.60 -15.07
C LYS A 113 5.98 5.48 -13.67
N LEU A 114 5.34 4.34 -13.42
CA LEU A 114 4.80 3.97 -12.11
C LEU A 114 5.51 2.72 -11.58
N VAL A 115 5.82 2.69 -10.29
CA VAL A 115 6.43 1.54 -9.62
C VAL A 115 5.70 1.26 -8.31
N GLU A 116 5.15 0.07 -8.18
CA GLU A 116 4.60 -0.44 -6.93
C GLU A 116 5.54 -1.53 -6.37
N ALA A 117 6.14 -1.27 -5.22
CA ALA A 117 7.14 -2.14 -4.64
C ALA A 117 7.08 -2.13 -3.11
N SER A 118 7.42 -3.28 -2.51
CA SER A 118 7.62 -3.40 -1.07
C SER A 118 8.95 -2.78 -0.64
N ALA A 119 9.00 -2.25 0.58
CA ALA A 119 10.25 -1.93 1.25
C ALA A 119 11.09 -3.19 1.57
N ASP A 120 10.46 -4.37 1.63
CA ASP A 120 11.14 -5.66 1.56
C ASP A 120 11.51 -5.97 0.11
N ALA A 121 12.78 -5.78 -0.24
CA ALA A 121 13.29 -5.96 -1.60
C ALA A 121 13.24 -7.42 -2.11
N SER A 122 12.95 -8.40 -1.24
CA SER A 122 12.72 -9.79 -1.67
C SER A 122 11.34 -9.99 -2.30
N CYS A 123 10.41 -9.08 -2.05
CA CYS A 123 9.08 -9.14 -2.61
C CYS A 123 9.07 -8.67 -4.08
N PRO A 124 8.21 -9.28 -4.92
CA PRO A 124 8.07 -8.87 -6.30
C PRO A 124 7.61 -7.40 -6.42
N ARG A 125 7.75 -6.81 -7.61
CA ARG A 125 7.26 -5.45 -7.89
C ARG A 125 6.38 -5.43 -9.13
N ILE A 126 5.56 -4.39 -9.24
CA ILE A 126 4.82 -4.05 -10.47
C ILE A 126 5.40 -2.76 -11.01
N GLU A 127 5.66 -2.73 -12.32
CA GLU A 127 6.24 -1.57 -12.99
C GLU A 127 5.48 -1.31 -14.30
N TRP A 128 4.96 -0.09 -14.44
CA TRP A 128 4.40 0.41 -15.70
C TRP A 128 5.36 1.46 -16.24
N SER A 129 6.22 1.05 -17.17
CA SER A 129 7.37 1.86 -17.62
C SER A 129 6.98 3.19 -18.29
N ASN A 130 5.77 3.29 -18.84
CA ASN A 130 5.21 4.51 -19.41
C ASN A 130 3.89 4.93 -18.73
N GLY A 131 3.58 4.39 -17.54
CA GLY A 131 2.36 4.69 -16.81
C GLY A 131 1.06 4.15 -17.41
N ILE A 132 1.17 3.17 -18.32
CA ILE A 132 0.06 2.43 -18.93
C ILE A 132 0.16 0.97 -18.46
N PRO A 133 -0.96 0.31 -18.10
CA PRO A 133 -0.97 -1.09 -17.72
C PRO A 133 -0.45 -1.98 -18.86
N PRO A 134 0.38 -2.99 -18.55
CA PRO A 134 0.75 -4.01 -19.53
C PRO A 134 -0.46 -4.91 -19.85
N ALA A 135 -0.32 -5.72 -20.90
CA ALA A 135 -1.30 -6.76 -21.17
C ALA A 135 -1.34 -7.80 -20.03
N GLY A 136 -2.55 -8.13 -19.58
CA GLY A 136 -2.80 -9.12 -18.53
C GLY A 136 -2.72 -8.56 -17.11
N SER A 137 -3.45 -9.21 -16.19
CA SER A 137 -3.46 -8.82 -14.78
C SER A 137 -2.15 -9.21 -14.08
N GLN A 138 -1.61 -8.30 -13.27
CA GLN A 138 -0.44 -8.53 -12.43
C GLN A 138 -0.86 -8.40 -10.98
N VAL A 139 -1.00 -9.51 -10.28
CA VAL A 139 -1.18 -9.54 -8.82
C VAL A 139 0.08 -10.09 -8.20
N LYS A 140 0.56 -9.42 -7.16
CA LYS A 140 1.73 -9.80 -6.37
C LYS A 140 1.35 -9.97 -4.91
N ASN A 141 2.24 -10.57 -4.13
CA ASN A 141 2.06 -10.67 -2.69
C ASN A 141 3.38 -10.54 -1.93
N CYS A 142 3.29 -10.26 -0.65
CA CYS A 142 4.42 -10.08 0.26
C CYS A 142 3.96 -10.34 1.70
N ARG A 143 4.91 -10.50 2.63
CA ARG A 143 4.60 -10.44 4.06
C ARG A 143 4.11 -9.03 4.41
N ASN A 144 3.15 -8.94 5.32
CA ASN A 144 2.55 -7.67 5.72
C ASN A 144 3.38 -6.83 6.71
N SER A 145 4.68 -7.10 6.86
CA SER A 145 5.54 -6.44 7.86
C SER A 145 6.34 -5.26 7.29
N ALA A 146 6.23 -5.01 5.98
CA ALA A 146 6.88 -3.91 5.27
C ALA A 146 5.84 -3.17 4.42
N ASP A 147 6.06 -1.88 4.21
CA ASP A 147 5.18 -1.05 3.38
C ASP A 147 5.25 -1.47 1.91
N VAL A 148 4.14 -1.36 1.20
CA VAL A 148 4.08 -1.41 -0.27
C VAL A 148 3.77 -0.01 -0.76
N THR A 149 4.68 0.55 -1.56
CA THR A 149 4.58 1.92 -2.06
C THR A 149 4.37 1.93 -3.56
N LEU A 150 3.26 2.54 -4.01
CA LEU A 150 3.09 3.04 -5.36
C LEU A 150 3.77 4.41 -5.49
N THR A 151 4.90 4.45 -6.19
CA THR A 151 5.61 5.67 -6.56
C THR A 151 5.13 6.16 -7.92
N LEU A 152 4.50 7.33 -7.92
CA LEU A 152 4.00 8.01 -9.12
C LEU A 152 5.12 8.83 -9.76
N CYS A 153 5.22 8.82 -11.09
CA CYS A 153 6.29 9.51 -11.83
C CYS A 153 7.69 9.13 -11.34
N SER A 154 7.96 7.83 -11.23
CA SER A 154 9.27 7.31 -10.81
C SER A 154 10.30 7.52 -11.91
N ASN A 155 11.37 8.26 -11.61
CA ASN A 155 12.51 8.44 -12.51
C ASN A 155 13.49 7.27 -12.43
#